data_AF-A0A7G3ZX77-F1
#
_entry.id   AF-A0A7G3ZX77-F1
#
_cell.length_a   1.000
_cell.length_b   1.000
_cell.length_c   1.000
_cell.angle_alpha   90.00
_cell.angle_beta   90.00
_cell.angle_gamma   90.00
#
_symmetry.space_group_name_H-M   'P 1'
#
loop_
_entity.id
_entity.type
_entity.pdbx_description
1 polymer ?
#
loop_
_entity_poly.entity_id
_entity_poly.type
_entity_poly.pdbx_seq_one_letter_code
_entity_poly.pdbx_strand_id
1 'polypeptide(L)'
;MLNEYYLTDDIEEPVLASSILSYVTPNVSAKRYHELKTGYMHWDAKLDLSGLEPESARNSLLKFIRKQVKNNIKCVLIIHGVDGPKNTLPLLKNLINHWLPQIIEVAAFHSAQPKDGGTGAVYVLLKTTQDLPKPTRIEKSTSFLVAETKAMERQRRLAEQQGERRIALVKAREHSDYEAQPGPEGELQNNILQHPALDSQRFDGVDTPLNPEPPLNTEARREYDNERRNQEQEKQLRLGHMPKFTNTPKPRGPY
;
A
#
# COMPACT_ATOMS: atom_id res chain seq x y z
N MET A 1 5.41 18.59 -12.97
CA MET A 1 6.25 18.73 -14.19
C MET A 1 5.36 18.38 -15.38
N LEU A 2 5.39 19.19 -16.44
CA LEU A 2 4.65 18.88 -17.68
C LEU A 2 5.49 17.85 -18.43
N ASN A 3 5.01 16.60 -18.53
CA ASN A 3 5.68 15.60 -19.35
C ASN A 3 5.61 16.06 -20.82
N GLU A 4 6.76 16.29 -21.44
CA GLU A 4 6.86 16.39 -22.89
C GLU A 4 6.76 14.99 -23.48
N TYR A 5 5.64 14.72 -24.17
CA TYR A 5 5.43 13.45 -24.85
C TYR A 5 6.03 13.51 -26.24
N TYR A 6 7.03 12.68 -26.50
CA TYR A 6 7.49 12.36 -27.84
C TYR A 6 6.70 11.15 -28.33
N LEU A 7 5.61 11.41 -29.04
CA LEU A 7 4.83 10.37 -29.70
C LEU A 7 5.60 9.84 -30.91
N THR A 8 5.63 8.53 -31.11
CA THR A 8 6.15 7.92 -32.34
C THR A 8 5.04 7.83 -33.38
N ASP A 9 5.41 7.82 -34.66
CA ASP A 9 4.47 7.72 -35.78
C ASP A 9 4.54 6.36 -36.50
N ASP A 10 5.39 5.45 -36.01
CA ASP A 10 5.59 4.11 -36.56
C ASP A 10 4.40 3.20 -36.24
N ILE A 11 3.55 2.96 -37.25
CA ILE A 11 2.37 2.08 -37.15
C ILE A 11 2.77 0.67 -37.61
N GLU A 12 2.93 -0.26 -36.67
CA GLU A 12 3.27 -1.65 -36.98
C GLU A 12 2.07 -2.43 -37.53
N GLU A 13 0.88 -2.25 -36.92
CA GLU A 13 -0.35 -2.97 -37.29
C GLU A 13 -1.47 -1.97 -37.65
N PRO A 14 -1.66 -1.67 -38.95
CA PRO A 14 -2.70 -0.73 -39.36
C PRO A 14 -4.10 -1.36 -39.21
N VAL A 15 -5.01 -0.61 -38.60
CA VAL A 15 -6.43 -0.92 -38.47
C VAL A 15 -7.26 -0.30 -39.60
N LEU A 16 -8.32 -1.02 -39.99
CA LEU A 16 -9.25 -0.61 -41.03
C LEU A 16 -10.25 0.45 -40.53
N ALA A 17 -10.90 1.14 -41.46
CA ALA A 17 -11.88 2.18 -41.14
C ALA A 17 -13.10 1.63 -40.36
N SER A 18 -13.50 0.38 -40.62
CA SER A 18 -14.60 -0.31 -39.93
C SER A 18 -14.20 -0.92 -38.58
N SER A 19 -12.91 -1.05 -38.28
CA SER A 19 -12.44 -1.70 -37.05
C SER A 19 -12.82 -0.88 -35.80
N ILE A 20 -13.19 -1.56 -34.73
CA ILE A 20 -13.47 -0.91 -33.44
C ILE A 20 -12.14 -0.76 -32.70
N LEU A 21 -11.86 0.46 -32.24
CA LEU A 21 -10.71 0.75 -31.38
C LEU A 21 -11.09 0.44 -29.93
N SER A 22 -10.18 -0.21 -29.21
CA SER A 22 -10.36 -0.53 -27.80
C SER A 22 -9.01 -0.65 -27.12
N TYR A 23 -8.87 0.04 -25.98
CA TYR A 23 -7.66 0.02 -25.18
C TYR A 23 -8.02 0.30 -23.73
N VAL A 24 -7.39 -0.41 -22.80
CA VAL A 24 -7.62 -0.25 -21.36
C VAL A 24 -6.35 -0.56 -20.59
N THR A 25 -6.02 0.31 -19.64
CA THR A 25 -4.94 0.06 -18.67
C THR A 25 -5.43 -0.82 -17.53
N PRO A 26 -4.56 -1.64 -16.89
CA PRO A 26 -4.97 -2.58 -15.84
C PRO A 26 -5.62 -1.92 -14.61
N ASN A 27 -5.41 -0.62 -14.43
CA ASN A 27 -5.94 0.13 -13.28
C ASN A 27 -7.41 0.55 -13.43
N VAL A 28 -8.03 0.31 -14.60
CA VAL A 28 -9.43 0.69 -14.86
C VAL A 28 -10.35 -0.45 -14.48
N SER A 29 -11.35 -0.18 -13.64
CA SER A 29 -12.36 -1.18 -13.28
C SER A 29 -13.20 -1.60 -14.49
N ALA A 30 -13.53 -2.89 -14.59
CA ALA A 30 -14.34 -3.44 -15.68
C ALA A 30 -15.68 -2.70 -15.85
N LYS A 31 -16.30 -2.28 -14.73
CA LYS A 31 -17.54 -1.48 -14.74
C LYS A 31 -17.35 -0.14 -15.44
N ARG A 32 -16.30 0.63 -15.10
CA ARG A 32 -16.02 1.92 -15.74
C ARG A 32 -15.74 1.78 -17.23
N TYR A 33 -14.95 0.76 -17.59
CA TYR A 33 -14.68 0.48 -19.00
C TYR A 33 -15.96 0.09 -19.77
N HIS A 34 -16.85 -0.68 -19.14
CA HIS A 34 -18.14 -1.01 -19.72
C HIS A 34 -19.04 0.22 -19.92
N GLU A 35 -19.08 1.14 -18.95
CA GLU A 35 -19.81 2.42 -19.07
C GLU A 35 -19.26 3.32 -20.19
N LEU A 36 -17.94 3.31 -20.40
CA LEU A 36 -17.28 3.98 -21.52
C LEU A 36 -17.71 3.35 -22.86
N LYS A 37 -17.63 2.02 -22.97
CA LYS A 37 -17.98 1.25 -24.17
C LYS A 37 -19.45 1.44 -24.59
N THR A 38 -20.37 1.45 -23.63
CA THR A 38 -21.80 1.63 -23.90
C THR A 38 -22.18 3.10 -24.16
N GLY A 39 -21.25 4.04 -23.96
CA GLY A 39 -21.54 5.48 -24.06
C GLY A 39 -22.56 5.94 -23.02
N TYR A 40 -22.61 5.26 -21.87
CA TYR A 40 -23.39 5.67 -20.69
C TYR A 40 -22.67 6.78 -19.93
N MET A 41 -21.34 6.78 -19.94
CA MET A 41 -20.53 7.85 -19.39
C MET A 41 -20.66 9.10 -20.26
N HIS A 42 -21.14 10.20 -19.68
CA HIS A 42 -21.21 11.49 -20.35
C HIS A 42 -19.80 12.04 -20.61
N TRP A 43 -19.57 12.56 -21.81
CA TRP A 43 -18.34 13.27 -22.16
C TRP A 43 -18.58 14.77 -22.00
N ASP A 44 -17.65 15.47 -21.35
CA ASP A 44 -17.81 16.91 -21.04
C ASP A 44 -17.09 17.81 -22.05
N ALA A 45 -16.17 17.25 -22.83
CA ALA A 45 -15.39 17.98 -23.81
C ALA A 45 -15.18 17.18 -25.09
N LYS A 46 -15.12 17.89 -26.21
CA LYS A 46 -14.95 17.33 -27.55
C LYS A 46 -13.76 17.98 -28.25
N LEU A 47 -13.00 17.18 -28.99
CA LEU A 47 -11.97 17.62 -29.91
C LEU A 47 -12.28 17.09 -31.31
N ASP A 48 -12.17 17.96 -32.31
CA ASP A 48 -12.28 17.57 -33.71
C ASP A 48 -10.90 17.70 -34.38
N LEU A 49 -10.44 16.60 -34.96
CA LEU A 49 -9.17 16.48 -35.66
C LEU A 49 -9.38 16.19 -37.16
N SER A 50 -10.64 16.10 -37.61
CA SER A 50 -10.95 15.77 -38.99
C SER A 50 -10.36 16.78 -39.97
N GLY A 51 -9.69 16.27 -41.01
CA GLY A 51 -9.06 17.10 -42.05
C GLY A 51 -7.80 17.86 -41.62
N LEU A 52 -7.30 17.67 -40.39
CA LEU A 52 -6.01 18.24 -39.98
C LEU A 52 -4.84 17.39 -40.48
N GLU A 53 -3.72 18.04 -40.77
CA GLU A 53 -2.46 17.34 -41.00
C GLU A 53 -1.99 16.62 -39.72
N PRO A 54 -1.30 15.47 -39.85
CA PRO A 54 -0.88 14.65 -38.70
C PRO A 54 -0.17 15.44 -37.60
N GLU A 55 0.76 16.32 -37.96
CA GLU A 55 1.52 17.12 -36.99
C GLU A 55 0.63 18.13 -36.23
N SER A 56 -0.29 18.79 -36.94
CA SER A 56 -1.25 19.72 -36.34
C SER A 56 -2.24 18.98 -35.45
N ALA A 57 -2.70 17.81 -35.89
CA ALA A 57 -3.59 16.96 -35.11
C ALA A 57 -2.93 16.48 -33.81
N ARG A 58 -1.67 16.04 -33.88
CA ARG A 58 -0.85 15.66 -32.73
C ARG A 58 -0.71 16.78 -31.72
N ASN A 59 -0.33 17.97 -32.19
CA ASN A 59 -0.19 19.15 -31.33
C ASN A 59 -1.52 19.53 -30.66
N SER A 60 -2.63 19.46 -31.41
CA SER A 60 -3.97 19.76 -30.92
C SER A 60 -4.44 18.73 -29.89
N LEU A 61 -4.19 17.43 -30.14
CA LEU A 61 -4.49 16.33 -29.24
C LEU A 61 -3.78 16.49 -27.89
N LEU A 62 -2.46 16.71 -27.91
CA LEU A 62 -1.67 16.88 -26.69
C LEU A 62 -2.11 18.12 -25.89
N LYS A 63 -2.33 19.25 -26.57
CA LYS A 63 -2.83 20.48 -25.92
C LYS A 63 -4.21 20.26 -25.30
N PHE A 64 -5.10 19.57 -26.01
CA PHE A 64 -6.45 19.28 -25.55
C PHE A 64 -6.44 18.37 -24.31
N ILE A 65 -5.75 17.23 -24.36
CA ILE A 65 -5.68 16.29 -23.21
C ILE A 65 -5.12 17.00 -21.99
N ARG A 66 -4.00 17.73 -22.13
CA ARG A 66 -3.42 18.51 -21.02
C ARG A 66 -4.39 19.53 -20.44
N LYS A 67 -5.18 20.21 -21.28
CA LYS A 67 -6.21 21.16 -20.84
C LYS A 67 -7.30 20.45 -20.06
N GLN A 68 -7.79 19.31 -20.53
CA GLN A 68 -8.88 18.59 -19.89
C GLN A 68 -8.47 17.92 -18.57
N VAL A 69 -7.25 17.40 -18.50
CA VAL A 69 -6.67 16.90 -17.24
C VAL A 69 -6.58 18.03 -16.21
N LYS A 70 -6.12 19.24 -16.60
CA LYS A 70 -6.11 20.41 -15.70
C LYS A 70 -7.50 20.82 -15.22
N ASN A 71 -8.52 20.64 -16.07
CA ASN A 71 -9.91 20.94 -15.75
C ASN A 71 -10.60 19.81 -14.96
N ASN A 72 -9.89 18.73 -14.59
CA ASN A 72 -10.45 17.53 -13.95
C ASN A 72 -11.60 16.87 -14.75
N ILE A 73 -11.59 17.01 -16.08
CA ILE A 73 -12.54 16.31 -16.95
C ILE A 73 -12.08 14.87 -17.11
N LYS A 74 -13.01 13.92 -16.95
CA LYS A 74 -12.72 12.48 -16.96
C LYS A 74 -12.95 11.84 -18.31
N CYS A 75 -14.04 12.20 -18.99
CA CYS A 75 -14.43 11.59 -20.25
C CYS A 75 -14.45 12.66 -21.33
N VAL A 76 -13.77 12.39 -22.44
CA VAL A 76 -13.70 13.29 -23.59
C VAL A 76 -13.97 12.53 -24.87
N LEU A 77 -14.52 13.23 -25.85
CA LEU A 77 -14.79 12.70 -27.19
C LEU A 77 -13.76 13.25 -28.18
N ILE A 78 -13.07 12.36 -28.89
CA ILE A 78 -12.13 12.75 -29.95
C ILE A 78 -12.69 12.29 -31.28
N ILE A 79 -12.94 13.23 -32.17
CA ILE A 79 -13.36 12.97 -33.53
C ILE A 79 -12.14 13.04 -34.43
N HIS A 80 -11.85 11.96 -35.13
CA HIS A 80 -10.83 11.92 -36.17
C HIS A 80 -11.42 11.94 -37.57
N GLY A 81 -12.72 11.70 -37.67
CA GLY A 81 -13.46 11.74 -38.92
C GLY A 81 -13.49 10.38 -39.62
N VAL A 82 -14.18 10.37 -40.76
CA VAL A 82 -14.26 9.21 -41.64
C VAL A 82 -13.17 9.40 -42.70
N ASP A 83 -12.15 8.55 -42.65
CA ASP A 83 -11.03 8.67 -43.56
C ASP A 83 -11.39 8.14 -44.95
N GLY A 84 -11.54 9.05 -45.91
CA GLY A 84 -11.43 8.82 -47.35
C GLY A 84 -12.38 7.81 -48.00
N PRO A 85 -12.35 7.69 -49.35
CA PRO A 85 -13.11 6.66 -50.06
C PRO A 85 -12.74 5.25 -49.56
N LYS A 86 -13.65 4.27 -49.76
CA LYS A 86 -13.70 2.92 -49.16
C LYS A 86 -12.41 2.05 -49.18
N ASN A 87 -11.29 2.51 -49.73
CA ASN A 87 -10.07 1.73 -49.94
C ASN A 87 -8.77 2.41 -49.49
N THR A 88 -8.82 3.55 -48.79
CA THR A 88 -7.63 4.18 -48.18
C THR A 88 -7.55 3.82 -46.70
N LEU A 89 -6.35 3.49 -46.22
CA LEU A 89 -6.12 3.25 -44.81
C LEU A 89 -6.42 4.53 -44.01
N PRO A 90 -7.14 4.42 -42.89
CA PRO A 90 -7.54 5.56 -42.10
C PRO A 90 -6.34 6.10 -41.31
N LEU A 91 -5.58 7.02 -41.90
CA LEU A 91 -4.30 7.48 -41.37
C LEU A 91 -4.46 8.06 -39.95
N LEU A 92 -5.40 9.00 -39.79
CA LEU A 92 -5.55 9.70 -38.52
C LEU A 92 -6.10 8.78 -37.42
N LYS A 93 -6.99 7.84 -37.78
CA LYS A 93 -7.45 6.79 -36.88
C LYS A 93 -6.29 5.93 -36.37
N ASN A 94 -5.41 5.49 -37.26
CA ASN A 94 -4.24 4.67 -36.91
C ASN A 94 -3.28 5.42 -35.99
N LEU A 95 -3.00 6.69 -36.33
CA LEU A 95 -2.17 7.56 -35.51
C LEU A 95 -2.76 7.75 -34.11
N ILE A 96 -4.07 8.00 -33.99
CA ILE A 96 -4.71 8.16 -32.67
C ILE A 96 -4.69 6.87 -31.86
N ASN A 97 -4.91 5.72 -32.50
CA ASN A 97 -4.81 4.41 -31.86
C ASN A 97 -3.39 4.18 -31.30
N HIS A 98 -2.37 4.66 -32.00
CA HIS A 98 -0.96 4.55 -31.61
C HIS A 98 -0.54 5.58 -30.56
N TRP A 99 -1.00 6.82 -30.69
CA TRP A 99 -0.61 7.94 -29.82
C TRP A 99 -1.28 7.88 -28.45
N LEU A 100 -2.57 7.54 -28.35
CA LEU A 100 -3.31 7.56 -27.09
C LEU A 100 -2.70 6.67 -25.99
N PRO A 101 -2.26 5.42 -26.26
CA PRO A 101 -1.56 4.58 -25.28
C PRO A 101 -0.25 5.16 -24.74
N GLN A 102 0.43 6.00 -25.52
CA GLN A 102 1.71 6.61 -25.13
C GLN A 102 1.53 7.78 -24.15
N ILE A 103 0.31 8.30 -24.03
CA ILE A 103 -0.02 9.42 -23.14
C ILE A 103 -0.37 8.86 -21.77
N ILE A 104 0.44 9.18 -20.76
CA ILE A 104 0.30 8.61 -19.41
C ILE A 104 -1.04 8.95 -18.77
N GLU A 105 -1.64 10.10 -19.11
CA GLU A 105 -2.92 10.54 -18.58
C GLU A 105 -4.11 9.79 -19.18
N VAL A 106 -3.93 9.02 -20.25
CA VAL A 106 -5.00 8.20 -20.84
C VAL A 106 -5.10 6.88 -20.07
N ALA A 107 -6.29 6.58 -19.57
CA ALA A 107 -6.58 5.36 -18.81
C ALA A 107 -7.19 4.26 -19.69
N ALA A 108 -8.09 4.64 -20.59
CA ALA A 108 -8.76 3.74 -21.52
C ALA A 108 -9.35 4.54 -22.68
N PHE A 109 -9.58 3.89 -23.82
CA PHE A 109 -10.38 4.47 -24.89
C PHE A 109 -11.15 3.38 -25.66
N HIS A 110 -12.27 3.77 -26.26
CA HIS A 110 -13.09 2.88 -27.07
C HIS A 110 -13.76 3.68 -28.21
N SER A 111 -13.96 3.09 -29.39
CA SER A 111 -14.73 3.74 -30.45
C SER A 111 -16.09 4.19 -29.95
N ALA A 112 -16.53 5.36 -30.40
CA ALA A 112 -17.78 5.96 -29.96
C ALA A 112 -18.99 5.15 -30.43
N GLN A 113 -20.13 5.38 -29.77
CA GLN A 113 -21.41 4.84 -30.25
C GLN A 113 -21.83 5.54 -31.56
N PRO A 114 -22.67 4.92 -32.40
CA PRO A 114 -23.14 5.54 -33.65
C PRO A 114 -23.76 6.95 -33.47
N LYS A 115 -24.41 7.19 -32.32
CA LYS A 115 -24.97 8.51 -31.94
C LYS A 115 -23.93 9.63 -31.87
N ASP A 116 -22.68 9.31 -31.52
CA ASP A 116 -21.61 10.26 -31.24
C ASP A 116 -20.46 10.17 -32.28
N GLY A 117 -20.67 9.49 -33.40
CA GLY A 117 -19.70 9.40 -34.51
C GLY A 117 -19.18 8.00 -34.83
N GLY A 118 -19.57 6.97 -34.08
CA GLY A 118 -19.26 5.57 -34.40
C GLY A 118 -17.75 5.30 -34.50
N THR A 119 -17.32 4.64 -35.57
CA THR A 119 -15.90 4.33 -35.83
C THR A 119 -15.05 5.53 -36.24
N GLY A 120 -15.67 6.70 -36.49
CA GLY A 120 -14.99 7.97 -36.80
C GLY A 120 -14.66 8.81 -35.56
N ALA A 121 -15.02 8.33 -34.37
CA ALA A 121 -14.79 9.00 -33.11
C ALA A 121 -14.46 7.99 -32.00
N VAL A 122 -13.85 8.48 -30.93
CA VAL A 122 -13.36 7.66 -29.81
C VAL A 122 -13.68 8.37 -28.49
N TYR A 123 -14.28 7.64 -27.55
CA TYR A 123 -14.35 8.07 -26.15
C TYR A 123 -13.04 7.77 -25.46
N VAL A 124 -12.49 8.76 -24.76
CA VAL A 124 -11.23 8.63 -24.02
C VAL A 124 -11.49 8.92 -22.55
N LEU A 125 -11.10 7.97 -21.70
CA LEU A 125 -11.10 8.09 -20.25
C LEU A 125 -9.73 8.59 -19.78
N LEU A 126 -9.72 9.72 -19.11
CA LEU A 126 -8.54 10.36 -18.54
C LEU A 126 -8.37 9.97 -17.06
N LYS A 127 -7.11 9.80 -16.63
CA LYS A 127 -6.75 9.58 -15.23
C LYS A 127 -6.98 10.87 -14.45
N THR A 128 -7.68 10.77 -13.32
CA THR A 128 -7.74 11.86 -12.35
C THR A 128 -6.45 11.87 -11.52
N THR A 129 -6.03 13.02 -11.00
CA THR A 129 -4.84 13.15 -10.12
C THR A 129 -4.89 12.22 -8.89
N GLN A 130 -6.09 11.76 -8.50
CA GLN A 130 -6.30 10.77 -7.44
C GLN A 130 -5.98 9.32 -7.87
N ASP A 131 -6.10 9.01 -9.17
CA ASP A 131 -5.88 7.69 -9.76
C ASP A 131 -4.44 7.50 -10.26
N LEU A 132 -3.65 8.58 -10.31
CA LEU A 132 -2.21 8.45 -10.49
C LEU A 132 -1.69 7.60 -9.33
N PRO A 133 -0.81 6.61 -9.60
CA PRO A 133 -0.15 5.90 -8.52
C PRO A 133 0.50 6.96 -7.64
N LYS A 134 -0.05 7.16 -6.44
CA LYS A 134 0.69 7.85 -5.39
C LYS A 134 2.02 7.12 -5.37
N PRO A 135 3.18 7.80 -5.44
CA PRO A 135 4.45 7.11 -5.27
C PRO A 135 4.28 6.33 -3.99
N THR A 136 4.13 5.00 -4.13
CA THR A 136 4.16 4.12 -2.99
C THR A 136 5.49 4.49 -2.38
N ARG A 137 5.45 4.95 -1.13
CA ARG A 137 6.67 5.16 -0.36
C ARG A 137 7.45 3.88 -0.61
N ILE A 138 8.49 3.95 -1.45
CA ILE A 138 9.36 2.82 -1.73
C ILE A 138 9.64 2.32 -0.34
N GLU A 139 9.17 1.11 -0.03
CA GLU A 139 9.50 0.52 1.24
C GLU A 139 11.01 0.64 1.26
N LYS A 140 11.51 1.45 2.19
CA LYS A 140 12.94 1.70 2.30
C LYS A 140 13.51 0.34 2.67
N SER A 141 13.77 -0.52 1.69
CA SER A 141 14.71 -1.61 1.82
C SER A 141 16.02 -0.88 2.05
N THR A 142 16.35 -0.75 3.32
CA THR A 142 17.62 -0.26 3.87
C THR A 142 18.14 0.99 3.16
N SER A 143 17.98 2.12 3.84
CA SER A 143 18.68 3.35 3.46
C SER A 143 20.12 3.04 3.02
N PHE A 144 20.47 3.38 1.78
CA PHE A 144 21.85 3.32 1.27
C PHE A 144 22.78 4.30 2.01
N LEU A 145 22.24 5.07 2.95
CA LEU A 145 23.02 5.72 4.00
C LEU A 145 23.40 4.64 5.01
N VAL A 146 24.67 4.22 4.94
CA VAL A 146 25.37 3.44 5.97
C VAL A 146 24.93 3.96 7.33
N ALA A 147 24.16 3.16 8.06
CA ALA A 147 23.85 3.47 9.45
C ALA A 147 25.21 3.55 10.17
N GLU A 148 25.51 4.70 10.78
CA GLU A 148 26.56 4.74 11.81
C GLU A 148 26.20 3.63 12.80
N THR A 149 27.01 2.58 12.84
CA THR A 149 26.84 1.49 13.80
C THR A 149 26.89 2.08 15.19
N LYS A 150 26.21 1.49 16.17
CA LYS A 150 26.28 1.95 17.57
C LYS A 150 27.72 2.04 18.08
N ALA A 151 28.63 1.24 17.50
CA ALA A 151 30.06 1.31 17.72
C ALA A 151 30.69 2.64 17.25
N MET A 152 30.31 3.16 16.08
CA MET A 152 30.75 4.48 15.60
C MET A 152 30.23 5.62 16.47
N GLU A 153 28.96 5.55 16.90
CA GLU A 153 28.41 6.57 17.79
C GLU A 153 29.07 6.55 19.18
N ARG A 154 29.45 5.36 19.68
CA ARG A 154 30.22 5.21 20.92
C ARG A 154 31.62 5.80 20.80
N GLN A 155 32.32 5.54 19.70
CA GLN A 155 33.64 6.12 19.43
C GLN A 155 33.58 7.65 19.36
N ARG A 156 32.54 8.20 18.73
CA ARG A 156 32.30 9.64 18.67
C ARG A 156 32.06 10.24 20.06
N ARG A 157 31.20 9.62 20.89
CA ARG A 157 30.98 10.07 22.28
C ARG A 157 32.25 10.00 23.13
N LEU A 158 33.06 8.95 22.98
CA LEU A 158 34.35 8.83 23.68
C LEU A 158 35.33 9.91 23.22
N ALA A 159 35.38 10.22 21.93
CA ALA A 159 36.21 11.30 21.40
C ALA A 159 35.74 12.69 21.89
N GLU A 160 34.43 12.93 21.96
CA GLU A 160 33.83 14.15 22.54
C GLU A 160 34.16 14.27 24.05
N GLN A 161 34.08 13.16 24.80
CA GLN A 161 34.49 13.12 26.22
C GLN A 161 36.00 13.37 26.42
N GLN A 162 36.84 12.98 25.46
CA GLN A 162 38.28 13.25 25.51
C GLN A 162 38.64 14.68 25.08
N GLY A 163 37.80 15.33 24.28
CA GLY A 163 38.00 16.69 23.80
C GLY A 163 37.58 17.79 24.79
N GLU A 164 36.58 17.55 25.64
CA GLU A 164 36.04 18.59 26.53
C GLU A 164 36.42 18.39 28.00
N ARG A 165 37.18 19.37 28.50
CA ARG A 165 37.50 19.53 29.92
C ARG A 165 36.27 19.99 30.71
N ARG A 166 35.98 19.25 31.78
CA ARG A 166 35.44 19.70 33.08
C ARG A 166 34.14 20.53 33.04
N ILE A 167 32.99 19.87 33.17
CA ILE A 167 31.92 20.25 34.12
C ILE A 167 31.07 18.98 34.39
N ALA A 168 31.02 18.57 35.66
CA ALA A 168 30.15 17.56 36.30
C ALA A 168 30.25 16.07 35.88
N LEU A 169 30.42 15.21 36.90
CA LEU A 169 30.42 13.75 36.79
C LEU A 169 28.97 13.22 36.65
N VAL A 170 28.53 12.96 35.42
CA VAL A 170 27.25 12.30 35.16
C VAL A 170 27.42 10.79 35.31
N LYS A 171 26.68 10.19 36.24
CA LYS A 171 26.66 8.73 36.45
C LYS A 171 25.79 8.10 35.36
N ALA A 172 26.38 7.87 34.18
CA ALA A 172 25.71 7.18 33.10
C ALA A 172 25.43 5.73 33.53
N ARG A 173 24.18 5.28 33.40
CA ARG A 173 23.81 3.89 33.64
C ARG A 173 24.37 3.08 32.48
N GLU A 174 25.24 2.12 32.77
CA GLU A 174 25.81 1.22 31.75
C GLU A 174 24.68 0.39 31.13
N HIS A 175 24.49 0.55 29.83
CA HIS A 175 23.64 -0.34 29.04
C HIS A 175 24.50 -1.49 28.52
N SER A 176 23.99 -2.72 28.60
CA SER A 176 24.70 -3.92 28.13
C SER A 176 24.94 -3.87 26.62
N ASP A 177 26.17 -4.16 26.20
CA ASP A 177 26.64 -4.11 24.80
C ASP A 177 26.19 -5.32 23.95
N TYR A 178 25.23 -6.13 24.41
CA TYR A 178 24.77 -7.30 23.65
C TYR A 178 23.88 -6.89 22.48
N GLU A 179 24.42 -7.00 21.26
CA GLU A 179 23.62 -7.03 20.03
C GLU A 179 23.04 -8.43 19.85
N ALA A 180 21.70 -8.56 19.97
CA ALA A 180 21.02 -9.82 19.70
C ALA A 180 21.16 -10.17 18.21
N GLN A 181 21.85 -11.26 17.92
CA GLN A 181 21.94 -11.81 16.57
C GLN A 181 20.58 -12.45 16.21
N PRO A 182 20.00 -12.15 15.03
CA PRO A 182 18.78 -12.82 14.59
C PRO A 182 19.10 -14.28 14.22
N GLY A 183 18.79 -15.21 15.11
CA GLY A 183 18.87 -16.65 14.86
C GLY A 183 17.73 -17.15 13.96
N PRO A 184 17.88 -18.33 13.32
CA PRO A 184 16.85 -18.92 12.45
C PRO A 184 15.52 -19.11 13.20
N GLU A 185 14.38 -19.05 12.50
CA GLU A 185 13.02 -18.89 13.05
C GLU A 185 12.65 -19.79 14.24
N GLY A 186 13.23 -20.99 14.35
CA GLY A 186 13.03 -21.89 15.51
C GLY A 186 13.61 -21.37 16.82
N GLU A 187 14.68 -20.56 16.79
CA GLU A 187 15.27 -19.93 17.98
C GLU A 187 14.50 -18.68 18.43
N LEU A 188 13.81 -18.00 17.50
CA LEU A 188 12.93 -16.87 17.80
C LEU A 188 11.69 -17.31 18.60
N GLN A 189 11.14 -18.49 18.28
CA GLN A 189 10.02 -19.06 19.02
C GLN A 189 10.42 -19.47 20.45
N ASN A 190 11.62 -20.04 20.62
CA ASN A 190 12.16 -20.34 21.95
C ASN A 190 12.44 -19.06 22.77
N ASN A 191 12.95 -18.00 22.15
CA ASN A 191 13.15 -16.71 22.82
C ASN A 191 11.83 -16.00 23.17
N ILE A 192 10.78 -16.13 22.36
CA ILE A 192 9.45 -15.58 22.65
C ILE A 192 8.79 -16.33 23.80
N LEU A 193 8.92 -17.67 23.87
CA LEU A 193 8.45 -18.45 25.01
C LEU A 193 9.23 -18.15 26.29
N GLN A 194 10.54 -17.88 26.19
CA GLN A 194 11.40 -17.56 27.34
C GLN A 194 11.33 -16.09 27.77
N HIS A 195 10.52 -15.25 27.12
CA HIS A 195 10.41 -13.84 27.46
C HIS A 195 9.56 -13.70 28.73
N PRO A 196 10.06 -13.09 29.82
CA PRO A 196 9.40 -13.09 31.14
C PRO A 196 8.01 -12.42 31.17
N ALA A 197 7.68 -11.61 30.16
CA ALA A 197 6.35 -11.01 30.00
C ALA A 197 5.33 -11.91 29.27
N LEU A 198 5.79 -12.96 28.57
CA LEU A 198 4.99 -13.87 27.74
C LEU A 198 5.02 -15.33 28.25
N ASP A 199 5.88 -15.63 29.23
CA ASP A 199 6.11 -16.95 29.84
C ASP A 199 4.87 -17.54 30.55
N SER A 200 3.80 -16.76 30.73
CA SER A 200 2.55 -17.25 31.31
C SER A 200 1.33 -16.75 30.53
N GLN A 201 0.60 -17.66 29.90
CA GLN A 201 -0.79 -17.42 29.54
C GLN A 201 -1.55 -17.15 30.84
N ARG A 202 -1.90 -15.88 31.07
CA ARG A 202 -2.65 -15.48 32.27
C ARG A 202 -4.08 -16.02 32.14
N PHE A 203 -4.47 -16.88 33.07
CA PHE A 203 -5.80 -17.49 33.10
C PHE A 203 -6.89 -16.42 33.32
N ASP A 204 -7.59 -16.05 32.25
CA ASP A 204 -8.73 -15.13 32.26
C ASP A 204 -10.04 -15.83 32.71
N GLY A 205 -10.05 -17.16 32.68
CA GLY A 205 -11.15 -18.00 33.17
C GLY A 205 -12.24 -18.26 32.14
N VAL A 206 -11.96 -17.98 30.87
CA VAL A 206 -12.85 -18.33 29.74
C VAL A 206 -12.29 -19.52 28.97
N ASP A 207 -10.97 -19.61 28.84
CA ASP A 207 -10.33 -20.70 28.11
C ASP A 207 -10.05 -21.92 29.01
N THR A 208 -10.44 -23.09 28.52
CA THR A 208 -10.10 -24.39 29.13
C THR A 208 -8.58 -24.56 29.08
N PRO A 209 -7.91 -24.95 30.17
CA PRO A 209 -6.45 -25.10 30.17
C PRO A 209 -6.04 -26.11 29.09
N LEU A 210 -5.12 -25.72 28.20
CA LEU A 210 -4.58 -26.58 27.16
C LEU A 210 -3.77 -27.76 27.73
N ASN A 211 -3.28 -27.61 28.97
CA ASN A 211 -2.42 -28.58 29.64
C ASN A 211 -3.23 -29.41 30.64
N PRO A 212 -3.26 -30.76 30.52
CA PRO A 212 -4.01 -31.61 31.43
C PRO A 212 -3.43 -31.57 32.84
N GLU A 213 -4.29 -31.81 33.83
CA GLU A 213 -3.88 -31.84 35.23
C GLU A 213 -2.84 -32.94 35.51
N PRO A 214 -1.73 -32.63 36.21
CA PRO A 214 -0.72 -33.63 36.56
C PRO A 214 -1.25 -34.66 37.58
N PRO A 215 -0.68 -35.89 37.61
CA PRO A 215 -1.16 -36.98 38.45
C PRO A 215 -0.97 -36.73 39.95
N LEU A 216 -1.93 -37.24 40.74
CA LEU A 216 -2.11 -37.06 42.18
C LEU A 216 -1.07 -37.80 43.04
N ASN A 217 0.23 -37.54 42.85
CA ASN A 217 1.29 -37.80 43.85
C ASN A 217 2.65 -37.21 43.46
N THR A 218 2.66 -36.20 42.58
CA THR A 218 3.89 -35.64 42.00
C THR A 218 4.17 -34.26 42.58
N GLU A 219 5.45 -33.88 42.63
CA GLU A 219 5.84 -32.50 42.97
C GLU A 219 5.19 -31.49 42.01
N ALA A 220 5.11 -31.87 40.73
CA ALA A 220 4.38 -31.14 39.70
C ALA A 220 2.91 -30.85 40.07
N ARG A 221 2.22 -31.74 40.78
CA ARG A 221 0.84 -31.49 41.24
C ARG A 221 0.78 -30.42 42.33
N ARG A 222 1.71 -30.44 43.28
CA ARG A 222 1.80 -29.42 44.32
C ARG A 222 2.10 -28.05 43.72
N GLU A 223 2.99 -28.00 42.74
CA GLU A 223 3.35 -26.78 42.01
C GLU A 223 2.15 -26.25 41.21
N TYR A 224 1.48 -27.11 40.45
CA TYR A 224 0.25 -26.77 39.71
C TYR A 224 -0.83 -26.17 40.63
N ASP A 225 -1.09 -26.80 41.79
CA ASP A 225 -2.11 -26.33 42.74
C ASP A 225 -1.68 -25.04 43.49
N ASN A 226 -0.37 -24.79 43.65
CA ASN A 226 0.17 -23.54 44.18
C ASN A 226 0.03 -22.40 43.15
N GLU A 227 0.38 -22.67 41.91
CA GLU A 227 0.37 -21.71 40.81
C GLU A 227 -1.05 -21.28 40.47
N ARG A 228 -2.00 -22.23 40.43
CA ARG A 228 -3.43 -21.94 40.28
C ARG A 228 -3.95 -21.00 41.37
N ARG A 229 -3.59 -21.25 42.64
CA ARG A 229 -3.97 -20.36 43.75
C ARG A 229 -3.36 -18.96 43.62
N ASN A 230 -2.11 -18.86 43.18
CA ASN A 230 -1.46 -17.57 42.95
C ASN A 230 -2.14 -16.78 41.83
N GLN A 231 -2.49 -17.45 40.72
CA GLN A 231 -3.21 -16.82 39.61
C GLN A 231 -4.60 -16.34 40.03
N GLU A 232 -5.34 -17.14 40.79
CA GLU A 232 -6.65 -16.74 41.35
C GLU A 232 -6.52 -15.55 42.31
N GLN A 233 -5.49 -15.54 43.16
CA GLN A 233 -5.23 -14.43 44.07
C GLN A 233 -4.86 -13.14 43.32
N GLU A 234 -4.03 -13.23 42.29
CA GLU A 234 -3.67 -12.10 41.43
C GLU A 234 -4.90 -11.58 40.67
N LYS A 235 -5.77 -12.47 40.17
CA LYS A 235 -7.05 -12.12 39.55
C LYS A 235 -7.96 -11.36 40.52
N GLN A 236 -8.09 -11.82 41.76
CA GLN A 236 -8.87 -11.13 42.79
C GLN A 236 -8.32 -9.73 43.09
N LEU A 237 -7.00 -9.60 43.23
CA LEU A 237 -6.35 -8.30 43.42
C LEU A 237 -6.62 -7.34 42.25
N ARG A 238 -6.55 -7.83 41.01
CA ARG A 238 -6.82 -7.04 39.80
C ARG A 238 -8.28 -6.58 39.69
N LEU A 239 -9.22 -7.42 40.13
CA LEU A 239 -10.65 -7.08 40.24
C LEU A 239 -10.93 -6.13 41.43
N GLY A 240 -9.91 -5.73 42.19
CA GLY A 240 -10.04 -4.83 43.34
C GLY A 240 -10.48 -5.54 44.63
N HIS A 241 -10.56 -6.87 44.64
CA HIS A 241 -10.84 -7.66 45.83
C HIS A 241 -9.55 -7.87 46.63
N MET A 242 -9.16 -6.87 47.43
CA MET A 242 -8.02 -7.01 48.32
C MET A 242 -8.33 -8.03 49.44
N PRO A 243 -7.41 -8.98 49.73
CA PRO A 243 -7.52 -9.84 50.89
C PRO A 243 -7.62 -9.00 52.16
N LYS A 244 -8.69 -9.18 52.93
CA LYS A 244 -8.84 -8.53 54.23
C LYS A 244 -7.91 -9.22 55.22
N PHE A 245 -6.77 -8.63 55.53
CA PHE A 245 -5.91 -9.09 56.60
C PHE A 245 -6.54 -8.68 57.94
N THR A 246 -7.20 -9.62 58.60
CA THR A 246 -7.67 -9.44 59.98
C THR A 246 -6.65 -10.07 60.92
N ASN A 247 -6.04 -9.26 61.79
CA ASN A 247 -5.11 -9.75 62.84
C ASN A 247 -5.82 -10.52 63.97
N THR A 248 -7.13 -10.73 63.90
CA THR A 248 -7.85 -11.59 64.83
C THR A 248 -7.50 -13.05 64.53
N PRO A 249 -6.82 -13.78 65.43
CA PRO A 249 -6.56 -15.20 65.22
C PRO A 249 -7.89 -15.93 65.06
N LYS A 250 -8.06 -16.65 63.94
CA LYS A 250 -9.26 -17.46 63.73
C LYS A 250 -9.29 -18.55 64.81
N PRO A 251 -10.41 -18.73 65.52
CA PRO A 251 -10.51 -19.80 66.51
C PRO A 251 -10.28 -21.13 65.81
N ARG A 252 -9.41 -21.98 66.39
CA ARG A 252 -9.29 -23.36 65.92
C ARG A 252 -10.65 -24.02 66.10
N GLY A 253 -11.18 -24.61 65.02
CA GLY A 253 -12.43 -25.36 65.06
C GLY A 253 -12.36 -26.49 66.09
N PRO A 254 -13.52 -27.01 66.53
CA PRO A 254 -13.57 -27.99 67.62
C PRO A 254 -12.75 -29.23 67.24
N TYR A 255 -11.93 -29.68 68.21
CA TYR A 255 -11.21 -30.94 68.16
C TYR A 255 -12.17 -32.13 68.25
#